data_AF-A0A348UPL4-F1
#
_entry.id   AF-A0A348UPL4-F1
#
_cell.length_a   1.000
_cell.length_b   1.000
_cell.length_c   1.000
_cell.angle_alpha   90.00
_cell.angle_beta   90.00
_cell.angle_gamma   90.00
#
_symmetry.space_group_name_H-M   'P 1'
#
loop_
_entity.id
_entity.type
_entity.pdbx_description
1 polymer ?
#
loop_
_entity_poly.entity_id
_entity_poly.type
_entity_poly.pdbx_seq_one_letter_code
_entity_poly.pdbx_strand_id
1 'polypeptide(L)'
;MLSLHRSIMLGAALLAITVATGCSTERKTIEKLTDLAGAEFAVPTGTVADQLVQSVISDAKFQYYNSVLDSAMAVKAGRADAAAYDEPILRNIAARNPGLIVLPDRITIDEYGFAVRLDDADLKAAIDAEVGELRANGGYDEMLSRWLPDVGEPAAMPEIPEGSGEVLRFGTAAVTEPFSFYDGEREVVGFDIEIARRVAARLGRRLEIVDMEFGSMIPALIAGKVDFIGACITITEERAKSVLFSNSYYTGGISALVRGSADGAEM
;
A
#
# COMPACT_ATOMS: atom_id res chain seq x y z
N MET A 1 50.86 -49.08 -59.04
CA MET A 1 50.44 -47.87 -59.77
C MET A 1 49.37 -47.19 -58.93
N LEU A 2 49.66 -45.96 -58.47
CA LEU A 2 48.78 -44.93 -57.83
C LEU A 2 48.02 -45.33 -56.53
N SER A 3 48.37 -44.76 -55.35
CA SER A 3 47.90 -43.47 -54.76
C SER A 3 46.48 -43.60 -54.14
N LEU A 4 46.11 -43.14 -52.94
CA LEU A 4 46.56 -42.03 -52.08
C LEU A 4 45.90 -42.17 -50.68
N HIS A 5 46.63 -41.77 -49.62
CA HIS A 5 46.23 -41.06 -48.38
C HIS A 5 44.84 -41.23 -47.71
N ARG A 6 44.87 -41.47 -46.39
CA ARG A 6 44.13 -40.73 -45.30
C ARG A 6 44.49 -41.35 -43.93
N SER A 7 45.43 -40.78 -43.17
CA SER A 7 45.27 -39.71 -42.17
C SER A 7 44.64 -40.15 -40.84
N ILE A 8 45.49 -40.13 -39.82
CA ILE A 8 45.27 -40.34 -38.38
C ILE A 8 44.39 -39.21 -37.81
N MET A 9 43.42 -39.55 -36.96
CA MET A 9 42.75 -38.59 -36.07
C MET A 9 42.78 -39.15 -34.65
N LEU A 10 43.61 -38.54 -33.80
CA LEU A 10 43.66 -38.76 -32.36
C LEU A 10 42.76 -37.70 -31.71
N GLY A 11 41.66 -38.13 -31.07
CA GLY A 11 40.72 -37.23 -30.41
C GLY A 11 41.29 -36.70 -29.09
N ALA A 12 41.47 -35.38 -29.00
CA ALA A 12 41.71 -34.67 -27.75
C ALA A 12 40.41 -34.02 -27.29
N ALA A 13 39.85 -34.50 -26.18
CA ALA A 13 38.70 -33.89 -25.52
C ALA A 13 39.18 -32.68 -24.70
N LEU A 14 38.79 -31.48 -25.11
CA LEU A 14 39.04 -30.24 -24.37
C LEU A 14 37.90 -30.02 -23.38
N LEU A 15 38.15 -30.24 -22.08
CA LEU A 15 37.22 -29.90 -21.01
C LEU A 15 37.28 -28.39 -20.78
N ALA A 16 36.30 -27.65 -21.27
CA ALA A 16 36.16 -26.22 -20.99
C ALA A 16 35.62 -26.02 -19.57
N ILE A 17 36.48 -25.59 -18.64
CA ILE A 17 36.07 -25.13 -17.32
C ILE A 17 35.60 -23.68 -17.47
N THR A 18 34.29 -23.48 -17.55
CA THR A 18 33.68 -22.16 -17.39
C THR A 18 33.71 -21.78 -15.92
N VAL A 19 34.64 -20.91 -15.53
CA VAL A 19 34.58 -20.23 -14.24
C VAL A 19 33.43 -19.24 -14.30
N ALA A 20 32.29 -19.60 -13.70
CA ALA A 20 31.24 -18.66 -13.40
C ALA A 20 31.77 -17.75 -12.28
N THR A 21 32.36 -16.62 -12.64
CA THR A 21 32.53 -15.48 -11.72
C THR A 21 31.13 -15.00 -11.37
N GLY A 22 30.57 -15.56 -10.30
CA GLY A 22 29.44 -14.96 -9.61
C GLY A 22 29.90 -13.59 -9.12
N CYS A 23 29.56 -12.53 -9.86
CA CYS A 23 29.51 -11.20 -9.29
C CYS A 23 28.40 -11.23 -8.23
N SER A 24 28.77 -11.55 -6.99
CA SER A 24 28.00 -11.08 -5.84
C SER A 24 28.14 -9.56 -5.86
N THR A 25 27.24 -8.87 -6.56
CA THR A 25 26.99 -7.46 -6.26
C THR A 25 26.53 -7.43 -4.81
N GLU A 26 27.44 -7.06 -3.90
CA GLU A 26 27.07 -6.68 -2.54
C GLU A 26 26.00 -5.61 -2.68
N ARG A 27 24.76 -5.98 -2.37
CA ARG A 27 23.64 -5.05 -2.44
C ARG A 27 23.80 -4.08 -1.28
N LYS A 28 23.75 -2.78 -1.59
CA LYS A 28 23.83 -1.70 -0.62
C LYS A 28 22.83 -1.94 0.53
N THR A 29 23.32 -1.98 1.76
CA THR A 29 22.46 -1.96 2.95
C THR A 29 21.80 -0.59 3.06
N ILE A 30 20.48 -0.57 3.29
CA ILE A 30 19.68 0.65 3.41
C ILE A 30 19.11 0.67 4.83
N GLU A 31 19.51 1.65 5.64
CA GLU A 31 19.10 1.75 7.04
C GLU A 31 18.41 3.08 7.37
N LYS A 32 18.59 4.08 6.50
CA LYS A 32 18.07 5.45 6.68
C LYS A 32 17.79 6.11 5.34
N LEU A 33 17.03 7.20 5.37
CA LEU A 33 16.58 7.90 4.16
C LEU A 33 17.71 8.34 3.23
N THR A 34 18.87 8.75 3.77
CA THR A 34 20.01 9.18 2.94
C THR A 34 20.59 8.05 2.08
N ASP A 35 20.32 6.79 2.43
CA ASP A 35 20.80 5.64 1.68
C ASP A 35 19.92 5.36 0.46
N LEU A 36 18.76 6.01 0.34
CA LEU A 36 17.81 5.85 -0.76
C LEU A 36 18.13 6.72 -2.00
N ALA A 37 19.20 7.52 -1.98
CA ALA A 37 19.60 8.32 -3.14
C ALA A 37 19.84 7.41 -4.36
N GLY A 38 19.15 7.73 -5.46
CA GLY A 38 19.18 6.97 -6.73
C GLY A 38 18.55 5.58 -6.69
N ALA A 39 17.84 5.24 -5.60
CA ALA A 39 17.23 3.93 -5.40
C ALA A 39 16.09 3.66 -6.39
N GLU A 40 15.91 2.38 -6.71
CA GLU A 40 14.77 1.90 -7.48
C GLU A 40 13.65 1.45 -6.54
N PHE A 41 12.53 2.17 -6.57
CA PHE A 41 11.36 1.96 -5.73
C PHE A 41 10.30 1.11 -6.44
N ALA A 42 9.72 0.15 -5.71
CA ALA A 42 8.48 -0.50 -6.08
C ALA A 42 7.30 0.28 -5.47
N VAL A 43 6.33 0.66 -6.31
CA VAL A 43 5.15 1.43 -5.89
C VAL A 43 3.86 0.82 -6.49
N PRO A 44 2.71 0.90 -5.80
CA PRO A 44 1.45 0.46 -6.38
C PRO A 44 0.94 1.45 -7.43
N THR A 45 0.41 0.90 -8.52
CA THR A 45 -0.11 1.67 -9.66
C THR A 45 -1.32 2.51 -9.28
N GLY A 46 -1.40 3.75 -9.77
CA GLY A 46 -2.53 4.65 -9.54
C GLY A 46 -2.50 5.40 -8.21
N THR A 47 -1.46 5.20 -7.41
CA THR A 47 -1.20 5.95 -6.17
C THR A 47 -0.40 7.22 -6.47
N VAL A 48 -0.13 8.04 -5.45
CA VAL A 48 0.77 9.22 -5.54
C VAL A 48 2.13 8.96 -4.90
N ALA A 49 2.43 7.69 -4.56
CA ALA A 49 3.64 7.34 -3.81
C ALA A 49 4.91 7.71 -4.58
N ASP A 50 4.92 7.54 -5.90
CA ASP A 50 6.02 7.95 -6.77
C ASP A 50 6.27 9.47 -6.73
N GLN A 51 5.22 10.26 -6.88
CA GLN A 51 5.28 11.72 -6.85
C GLN A 51 5.76 12.22 -5.48
N LEU A 52 5.26 11.62 -4.39
CA LEU A 52 5.64 11.97 -3.02
C LEU A 52 7.09 11.60 -2.75
N VAL A 53 7.54 10.41 -3.14
CA VAL A 53 8.96 10.02 -3.04
C VAL A 53 9.83 10.96 -3.86
N GLN A 54 9.46 11.25 -5.10
CA GLN A 54 10.25 12.11 -6.00
C GLN A 54 10.35 13.56 -5.50
N SER A 55 9.38 14.03 -4.71
CA SER A 55 9.44 15.36 -4.09
C SER A 55 10.57 15.52 -3.06
N VAL A 56 11.05 14.41 -2.48
CA VAL A 56 12.13 14.37 -1.49
C VAL A 56 13.41 13.77 -2.07
N ILE A 57 13.27 12.71 -2.87
CA ILE A 57 14.35 11.95 -3.51
C ILE A 57 14.22 12.12 -5.02
N SER A 58 14.68 13.27 -5.52
CA SER A 58 14.47 13.69 -6.91
C SER A 58 15.04 12.74 -7.99
N ASP A 59 16.02 11.90 -7.63
CA ASP A 59 16.66 10.93 -8.53
C ASP A 59 16.12 9.49 -8.37
N ALA A 60 15.04 9.31 -7.61
CA ALA A 60 14.34 8.04 -7.46
C ALA A 60 13.84 7.49 -8.80
N LYS A 61 13.91 6.16 -8.95
CA LYS A 61 13.36 5.42 -10.08
C LYS A 61 12.20 4.56 -9.60
N PHE A 62 11.28 4.22 -10.49
CA PHE A 62 10.04 3.54 -10.11
C PHE A 62 9.75 2.32 -10.99
N GLN A 63 9.37 1.23 -10.32
CA GLN A 63 8.69 0.08 -10.89
C GLN A 63 7.28 0.01 -10.30
N TYR A 64 6.30 -0.26 -11.16
CA TYR A 64 4.90 -0.25 -10.79
C TYR A 64 4.36 -1.66 -10.61
N TYR A 65 3.61 -1.87 -9.53
CA TYR A 65 3.00 -3.15 -9.16
C TYR A 65 1.49 -2.96 -8.94
N ASN A 66 0.74 -4.06 -8.90
CA ASN A 66 -0.71 -4.01 -8.72
C ASN A 66 -1.10 -3.79 -7.26
N SER A 67 -0.29 -4.26 -6.31
CA SER A 67 -0.56 -4.12 -4.87
C SER A 67 0.68 -3.70 -4.06
N VAL A 68 0.43 -3.28 -2.82
CA VAL A 68 1.49 -2.97 -1.85
C VAL A 68 2.29 -4.21 -1.49
N LEU A 69 1.61 -5.35 -1.32
CA LEU A 69 2.25 -6.63 -1.05
C LEU A 69 3.17 -7.04 -2.21
N ASP A 70 2.73 -6.90 -3.46
CA ASP A 70 3.58 -7.18 -4.63
C ASP A 70 4.82 -6.29 -4.67
N SER A 71 4.66 -5.00 -4.30
CA SER A 71 5.76 -4.04 -4.19
C SER A 71 6.78 -4.49 -3.14
N ALA A 72 6.31 -4.89 -1.96
CA ALA A 72 7.16 -5.42 -0.90
C ALA A 72 7.84 -6.74 -1.29
N MET A 73 7.13 -7.62 -2.01
CA MET A 73 7.70 -8.88 -2.49
C MET A 73 8.74 -8.66 -3.60
N ALA A 74 8.62 -7.60 -4.41
CA ALA A 74 9.67 -7.21 -5.33
C ALA A 74 10.97 -6.84 -4.61
N VAL A 75 10.87 -6.12 -3.49
CA VAL A 75 12.02 -5.82 -2.62
C VAL A 75 12.59 -7.09 -2.02
N LYS A 76 11.75 -7.97 -1.45
CA LYS A 76 12.20 -9.25 -0.88
C LYS A 76 12.97 -10.10 -1.91
N ALA A 77 12.45 -10.15 -3.14
CA ALA A 77 13.06 -10.86 -4.26
C ALA A 77 14.31 -10.18 -4.85
N GLY A 78 14.59 -8.92 -4.49
CA GLY A 78 15.73 -8.19 -5.04
C GLY A 78 15.51 -7.51 -6.37
N ARG A 79 14.26 -7.35 -6.80
CA ARG A 79 13.90 -6.63 -8.03
C ARG A 79 13.83 -5.11 -7.86
N ALA A 80 13.68 -4.66 -6.62
CA ALA A 80 13.72 -3.25 -6.22
C ALA A 80 14.58 -3.08 -4.95
N ASP A 81 15.05 -1.85 -4.74
CA ASP A 81 15.83 -1.47 -3.56
C ASP A 81 14.92 -1.22 -2.35
N ALA A 82 13.80 -0.55 -2.59
CA ALA A 82 12.79 -0.23 -1.58
C ALA A 82 11.37 -0.32 -2.14
N ALA A 83 10.37 -0.49 -1.29
CA ALA A 83 8.97 -0.30 -1.61
C ALA A 83 8.50 0.96 -0.88
N ALA A 84 7.84 1.88 -1.58
CA ALA A 84 7.36 3.11 -0.98
C ALA A 84 5.85 3.13 -0.93
N TYR A 85 5.31 3.24 0.28
CA TYR A 85 3.88 3.31 0.53
C TYR A 85 3.56 3.79 1.94
N ASP A 86 2.27 3.90 2.27
CA ASP A 86 1.75 4.30 3.56
C ASP A 86 2.35 3.45 4.69
N GLU A 87 2.95 4.14 5.66
CA GLU A 87 3.78 3.54 6.69
C GLU A 87 3.09 2.44 7.53
N PRO A 88 1.84 2.58 7.99
CA PRO A 88 1.19 1.51 8.75
C PRO A 88 0.97 0.24 7.94
N ILE A 89 0.70 0.37 6.64
CA ILE A 89 0.51 -0.76 5.73
C ILE A 89 1.84 -1.47 5.51
N LEU A 90 2.92 -0.72 5.30
CA LEU A 90 4.27 -1.29 5.21
C LEU A 90 4.66 -2.02 6.50
N ARG A 91 4.32 -1.48 7.68
CA ARG A 91 4.59 -2.16 8.96
C ARG A 91 3.84 -3.47 9.09
N ASN A 92 2.54 -3.48 8.74
CA ASN A 92 1.74 -4.70 8.75
C ASN A 92 2.35 -5.77 7.82
N ILE A 93 2.76 -5.37 6.61
CA ILE A 93 3.43 -6.28 5.66
C ILE A 93 4.75 -6.80 6.24
N ALA A 94 5.60 -5.92 6.78
CA ALA A 94 6.89 -6.32 7.34
C ALA A 94 6.75 -7.29 8.52
N ALA A 95 5.79 -7.07 9.42
CA ALA A 95 5.52 -7.94 10.57
C ALA A 95 5.20 -9.38 10.16
N ARG A 96 4.58 -9.57 8.98
CA ARG A 96 4.20 -10.88 8.44
C ARG A 96 5.20 -11.46 7.44
N ASN A 97 6.27 -10.73 7.13
CA ASN A 97 7.23 -11.11 6.10
C ASN A 97 8.66 -10.97 6.62
N PRO A 98 9.21 -12.01 7.29
CA PRO A 98 10.58 -12.01 7.79
C PRO A 98 11.59 -11.62 6.71
N GLY A 99 12.59 -10.82 7.11
CA GLY A 99 13.62 -10.26 6.23
C GLY A 99 13.22 -8.95 5.53
N LEU A 100 12.02 -8.41 5.80
CA LEU A 100 11.64 -7.06 5.41
C LEU A 100 11.55 -6.17 6.65
N ILE A 101 12.01 -4.93 6.53
CA ILE A 101 11.94 -3.91 7.57
C ILE A 101 11.41 -2.60 6.99
N VAL A 102 10.73 -1.82 7.81
CA VAL A 102 10.33 -0.44 7.46
C VAL A 102 11.35 0.52 8.06
N LEU A 103 11.81 1.49 7.29
CA LEU A 103 12.71 2.52 7.80
C LEU A 103 12.02 3.32 8.93
N PRO A 104 12.79 3.74 9.96
CA PRO A 104 12.21 4.43 11.11
C PRO A 104 11.63 5.80 10.75
N ASP A 105 12.27 6.50 9.81
CA ASP A 105 11.84 7.81 9.34
C ASP A 105 10.94 7.69 8.10
N ARG A 106 9.87 8.48 8.07
CA ARG A 106 9.00 8.61 6.89
C ARG A 106 9.68 9.51 5.85
N ILE A 107 9.45 9.21 4.56
CA ILE A 107 9.86 10.06 3.43
C ILE A 107 9.01 11.34 3.41
N THR A 108 7.70 11.19 3.55
CA THR A 108 6.75 12.31 3.62
C THR A 108 5.82 12.17 4.82
N ILE A 109 5.18 13.28 5.19
CA ILE A 109 4.00 13.29 6.05
C ILE A 109 2.86 13.79 5.18
N ASP A 110 1.71 13.13 5.27
CA ASP A 110 0.53 13.45 4.48
C ASP A 110 -0.76 13.18 5.26
N GLU A 111 -1.88 13.55 4.65
CA GLU A 111 -3.20 13.53 5.28
C GLU A 111 -4.15 12.69 4.43
N TYR A 112 -4.88 11.76 5.05
CA TYR A 112 -5.82 10.87 4.37
C TYR A 112 -7.25 11.38 4.54
N GLY A 113 -8.01 11.39 3.45
CA GLY A 113 -9.40 11.81 3.42
C GLY A 113 -10.29 10.82 2.69
N PHE A 114 -11.54 10.73 3.10
CA PHE A 114 -12.58 10.18 2.25
C PHE A 114 -12.89 11.19 1.14
N ALA A 115 -13.25 10.72 -0.03
CA ALA A 115 -13.68 11.59 -1.13
C ALA A 115 -15.12 11.30 -1.53
N VAL A 116 -15.85 12.38 -1.81
CA VAL A 116 -17.21 12.38 -2.37
C VAL A 116 -17.21 13.16 -3.68
N ARG A 117 -18.30 13.10 -4.44
CA ARG A 117 -18.46 13.93 -5.64
C ARG A 117 -18.47 15.41 -5.26
N LEU A 118 -18.03 16.28 -6.18
CA LEU A 118 -17.90 17.72 -5.93
C LEU A 118 -19.21 18.40 -5.49
N ASP A 119 -20.36 17.85 -5.88
CA ASP A 119 -21.69 18.34 -5.57
C ASP A 119 -22.31 17.70 -4.32
N ASP A 120 -21.66 16.73 -3.69
CA ASP A 120 -22.19 15.94 -2.56
C ASP A 120 -21.69 16.46 -1.20
N ALA A 121 -21.91 17.76 -0.96
CA ALA A 121 -21.46 18.43 0.27
C ALA A 121 -22.12 17.85 1.54
N ASP A 122 -23.33 17.31 1.42
CA ASP A 122 -24.06 16.70 2.53
C ASP A 122 -23.40 15.39 2.98
N LEU A 123 -22.98 14.51 2.05
CA LEU A 123 -22.26 13.29 2.41
C LEU A 123 -20.88 13.61 3.01
N LYS A 124 -20.17 14.62 2.47
CA LYS A 124 -18.93 15.12 3.08
C LYS A 124 -19.16 15.56 4.53
N ALA A 125 -20.20 16.35 4.77
CA ALA A 125 -20.53 16.84 6.11
C ALA A 125 -20.89 15.71 7.08
N ALA A 126 -21.58 14.67 6.61
CA ALA A 126 -21.88 13.48 7.40
C ALA A 126 -20.62 12.70 7.80
N ILE A 127 -19.65 12.56 6.89
CA ILE A 127 -18.34 11.93 7.16
C ILE A 127 -17.58 12.76 8.19
N ASP A 128 -17.49 14.07 7.99
CA ASP A 128 -16.78 14.98 8.92
C ASP A 128 -17.40 14.95 10.32
N ALA A 129 -18.73 14.91 10.42
CA ALA A 129 -19.44 14.84 11.69
C ALA A 129 -19.17 13.52 12.42
N GLU A 130 -19.19 12.38 11.72
CA GLU A 130 -18.89 11.07 12.31
C GLU A 130 -17.46 11.01 12.85
N VAL A 131 -16.47 11.39 12.03
CA VAL A 131 -15.07 11.41 12.46
C VAL A 131 -14.85 12.40 13.61
N GLY A 132 -15.49 13.57 13.55
CA GLY A 132 -15.46 14.57 14.61
C GLY A 132 -16.00 14.04 15.95
N GLU A 133 -17.13 13.35 15.93
CA GLU A 133 -17.73 12.75 17.13
C GLU A 133 -16.88 11.61 17.69
N LEU A 134 -16.34 10.73 16.84
CA LEU A 134 -15.41 9.67 17.25
C LEU A 134 -14.19 10.25 17.97
N ARG A 135 -13.65 11.36 17.48
CA ARG A 135 -12.54 12.07 18.15
C ARG A 135 -12.98 12.68 19.48
N ALA A 136 -14.17 13.26 19.54
CA ALA A 136 -14.67 13.92 20.75
C ALA A 136 -15.04 12.94 21.88
N ASN A 137 -15.44 11.72 21.56
CA ASN A 137 -15.92 10.73 22.53
C ASN A 137 -14.90 9.62 22.86
N GLY A 138 -13.70 9.66 22.27
CA GLY A 138 -12.65 8.65 22.47
C GLY A 138 -12.76 7.41 21.56
N GLY A 139 -13.85 7.26 20.80
CA GLY A 139 -14.04 6.14 19.89
C GLY A 139 -12.99 6.07 18.77
N TYR A 140 -12.42 7.21 18.37
CA TYR A 140 -11.32 7.26 17.40
C TYR A 140 -10.04 6.60 17.95
N ASP A 141 -9.71 6.82 19.22
CA ASP A 141 -8.51 6.23 19.84
C ASP A 141 -8.70 4.72 20.06
N GLU A 142 -9.93 4.29 20.36
CA GLU A 142 -10.30 2.87 20.38
C GLU A 142 -10.15 2.22 19.00
N MET A 143 -10.55 2.94 17.94
CA MET A 143 -10.35 2.49 16.56
C MET A 143 -8.88 2.36 16.18
N LEU A 144 -8.06 3.36 16.54
CA LEU A 144 -6.62 3.27 16.33
C LEU A 144 -6.03 2.04 17.03
N SER A 145 -6.35 1.84 18.30
CA SER A 145 -5.85 0.70 19.08
C SER A 145 -6.29 -0.64 18.48
N ARG A 146 -7.49 -0.70 17.90
CA ARG A 146 -8.05 -1.91 17.29
C ARG A 146 -7.40 -2.26 15.96
N TRP A 147 -7.26 -1.29 15.07
CA TRP A 147 -6.82 -1.53 13.70
C TRP A 147 -5.31 -1.33 13.50
N LEU A 148 -4.68 -0.47 14.29
CA LEU A 148 -3.26 -0.15 14.22
C LEU A 148 -2.60 -0.41 15.58
N PRO A 149 -2.65 -1.66 16.10
CA PRO A 149 -2.00 -1.97 17.37
C PRO A 149 -0.48 -1.87 17.23
N ASP A 150 0.21 -1.42 18.29
CA ASP A 150 1.68 -1.40 18.33
C ASP A 150 2.29 -2.81 18.17
N VAL A 151 1.57 -3.84 18.64
CA VAL A 151 1.98 -5.24 18.61
C VAL A 151 0.77 -6.13 18.32
N GLY A 152 0.94 -7.09 17.42
CA GLY A 152 -0.07 -8.08 17.08
C GLY A 152 -0.87 -7.71 15.84
N GLU A 153 -1.98 -8.41 15.66
CA GLU A 153 -2.84 -8.26 14.49
C GLU A 153 -4.05 -7.36 14.80
N PRO A 154 -4.65 -6.72 13.78
CA PRO A 154 -5.89 -5.97 13.97
C PRO A 154 -6.97 -6.82 14.64
N ALA A 155 -7.72 -6.22 15.56
CA ALA A 155 -8.84 -6.89 16.23
C ALA A 155 -10.09 -6.96 15.33
N ALA A 156 -11.06 -7.78 15.75
CA ALA A 156 -12.31 -7.95 15.02
C ALA A 156 -13.10 -6.64 14.89
N MET A 157 -13.78 -6.46 13.76
CA MET A 157 -14.69 -5.35 13.50
C MET A 157 -15.78 -5.30 14.60
N PRO A 158 -16.04 -4.15 15.24
CA PRO A 158 -17.11 -4.05 16.21
C PRO A 158 -18.49 -4.17 15.53
N GLU A 159 -19.48 -4.58 16.30
CA GLU A 159 -20.87 -4.51 15.84
C GLU A 159 -21.28 -3.05 15.63
N ILE A 160 -21.69 -2.71 14.41
CA ILE A 160 -22.21 -1.40 14.04
C ILE A 160 -23.62 -1.63 13.48
N PRO A 161 -24.66 -0.96 14.02
CA PRO A 161 -26.02 -1.12 13.52
C PRO A 161 -26.11 -0.79 12.03
N GLU A 162 -26.70 -1.70 11.26
CA GLU A 162 -26.94 -1.47 9.84
C GLU A 162 -28.24 -0.67 9.64
N GLY A 163 -28.19 0.33 8.77
CA GLY A 163 -29.38 1.06 8.36
C GLY A 163 -30.25 0.27 7.38
N SER A 164 -31.55 0.52 7.38
CA SER A 164 -32.52 -0.13 6.47
C SER A 164 -32.95 0.74 5.29
N GLY A 165 -32.41 1.95 5.18
CA GLY A 165 -32.69 2.91 4.11
C GLY A 165 -32.00 2.59 2.78
N GLU A 166 -31.93 3.60 1.91
CA GLU A 166 -31.29 3.47 0.59
C GLU A 166 -29.82 3.07 0.69
N VAL A 167 -29.32 2.40 -0.35
CA VAL A 167 -27.95 1.88 -0.41
C VAL A 167 -26.92 2.98 -0.59
N LEU A 168 -26.02 3.14 0.38
CA LEU A 168 -24.82 3.96 0.28
C LEU A 168 -23.66 3.07 -0.20
N ARG A 169 -23.17 3.32 -1.42
CA ARG A 169 -22.07 2.54 -2.01
C ARG A 169 -20.73 3.16 -1.65
N PHE A 170 -19.88 2.38 -1.00
CA PHE A 170 -18.53 2.78 -0.63
C PHE A 170 -17.50 2.08 -1.51
N GLY A 171 -16.71 2.86 -2.25
CA GLY A 171 -15.59 2.32 -3.02
C GLY A 171 -14.33 2.23 -2.19
N THR A 172 -13.66 1.08 -2.20
CA THR A 172 -12.36 0.87 -1.53
C THR A 172 -11.45 -0.01 -2.37
N ALA A 173 -10.18 -0.10 -1.98
CA ALA A 173 -9.24 -1.12 -2.42
C ALA A 173 -8.90 -2.02 -1.23
N ALA A 174 -9.45 -3.24 -1.20
CA ALA A 174 -9.32 -4.18 -0.07
C ALA A 174 -7.98 -4.94 -0.04
N VAL A 175 -6.88 -4.19 -0.26
CA VAL A 175 -5.49 -4.66 -0.27
C VAL A 175 -4.57 -3.76 0.56
N THR A 176 -5.16 -2.94 1.45
CA THR A 176 -4.51 -1.90 2.25
C THR A 176 -4.61 -2.19 3.74
N GLU A 177 -4.39 -3.44 4.14
CA GLU A 177 -4.43 -3.85 5.55
C GLU A 177 -3.49 -2.99 6.40
N PRO A 178 -3.96 -2.36 7.50
CA PRO A 178 -5.21 -2.63 8.23
C PRO A 178 -6.40 -1.68 7.96
N PHE A 179 -6.35 -0.88 6.90
CA PHE A 179 -7.40 0.11 6.59
C PHE A 179 -8.57 -0.46 5.80
N SER A 180 -8.29 -1.22 4.74
CA SER A 180 -9.30 -1.98 3.98
C SER A 180 -8.72 -3.30 3.51
N PHE A 181 -9.27 -4.41 3.98
CA PHE A 181 -8.77 -5.74 3.67
C PHE A 181 -9.84 -6.81 3.90
N TYR A 182 -9.62 -8.00 3.36
CA TYR A 182 -10.45 -9.16 3.66
C TYR A 182 -9.95 -9.85 4.94
N ASP A 183 -10.85 -10.12 5.88
CA ASP A 183 -10.54 -10.97 7.03
C ASP A 183 -10.55 -12.46 6.67
N GLY A 184 -10.36 -13.31 7.69
CA GLY A 184 -10.38 -14.77 7.55
C GLY A 184 -11.74 -15.34 7.11
N GLU A 185 -12.83 -14.59 7.28
CA GLU A 185 -14.19 -14.96 6.86
C GLU A 185 -14.52 -14.44 5.46
N ARG A 186 -13.57 -13.72 4.83
CA ARG A 186 -13.70 -13.07 3.51
C ARG A 186 -14.67 -11.88 3.51
N GLU A 187 -14.85 -11.26 4.67
CA GLU A 187 -15.56 -9.99 4.78
C GLU A 187 -14.57 -8.83 4.65
N VAL A 188 -15.00 -7.74 4.00
CA VAL A 188 -14.18 -6.53 3.92
C VAL A 188 -14.29 -5.79 5.25
N VAL A 189 -13.15 -5.58 5.89
CA VAL A 189 -12.97 -4.96 7.20
C VAL A 189 -11.78 -4.01 7.19
N GLY A 190 -11.57 -3.30 8.30
CA GLY A 190 -10.48 -2.36 8.47
C GLY A 190 -10.93 -0.99 8.96
N PHE A 191 -9.95 -0.13 9.25
CA PHE A 191 -10.16 1.21 9.77
C PHE A 191 -11.11 2.05 8.90
N ASP A 192 -10.91 2.05 7.58
CA ASP A 192 -11.73 2.81 6.63
C ASP A 192 -13.14 2.23 6.54
N ILE A 193 -13.25 0.89 6.63
CA ILE A 193 -14.54 0.20 6.60
C ILE A 193 -15.36 0.50 7.86
N GLU A 194 -14.71 0.58 9.02
CA GLU A 194 -15.39 0.94 10.26
C GLU A 194 -15.98 2.35 10.16
N ILE A 195 -15.21 3.32 9.67
CA ILE A 195 -15.74 4.68 9.43
C ILE A 195 -16.90 4.64 8.42
N ALA A 196 -16.75 3.93 7.30
CA ALA A 196 -17.80 3.82 6.29
C ALA A 196 -19.10 3.22 6.85
N ARG A 197 -19.01 2.18 7.68
CA ARG A 197 -20.17 1.55 8.36
C ARG A 197 -20.82 2.52 9.33
N ARG A 198 -20.04 3.26 10.11
CA ARG A 198 -20.56 4.27 11.05
C ARG A 198 -21.26 5.43 10.34
N VAL A 199 -20.69 5.92 9.23
CA VAL A 199 -21.33 6.95 8.39
C VAL A 199 -22.65 6.44 7.80
N ALA A 200 -22.69 5.21 7.29
CA ALA A 200 -23.94 4.62 6.80
C ALA A 200 -25.00 4.50 7.91
N ALA A 201 -24.60 4.03 9.09
CA ALA A 201 -25.47 3.92 10.26
C ALA A 201 -26.05 5.28 10.68
N ARG A 202 -25.20 6.32 10.72
CA ARG A 202 -25.58 7.72 11.00
C ARG A 202 -26.65 8.24 10.03
N LEU A 203 -26.54 7.84 8.75
CA LEU A 203 -27.49 8.22 7.71
C LEU A 203 -28.73 7.30 7.67
N GLY A 204 -28.79 6.25 8.50
CA GLY A 204 -29.84 5.23 8.44
C GLY A 204 -29.84 4.42 7.14
N ARG A 205 -28.70 4.35 6.45
CA ARG A 205 -28.54 3.72 5.13
C ARG A 205 -27.88 2.36 5.24
N ARG A 206 -28.19 1.49 4.28
CA ARG A 206 -27.46 0.23 4.10
C ARG A 206 -26.13 0.50 3.40
N LEU A 207 -25.03 0.00 3.94
CA LEU A 207 -23.72 0.10 3.28
C LEU A 207 -23.56 -1.03 2.25
N GLU A 208 -23.12 -0.69 1.05
CA GLU A 208 -22.60 -1.66 0.08
C GLU A 208 -21.13 -1.35 -0.17
N ILE A 209 -20.25 -2.30 0.11
CA ILE A 209 -18.82 -2.16 -0.14
C ILE A 209 -18.52 -2.63 -1.56
N VAL A 210 -17.84 -1.78 -2.33
CA VAL A 210 -17.43 -2.03 -3.71
C VAL A 210 -15.92 -2.01 -3.75
N ASP A 211 -15.32 -3.21 -3.71
CA ASP A 211 -13.88 -3.40 -3.85
C ASP A 211 -13.44 -3.20 -5.32
N MET A 212 -12.36 -2.45 -5.51
CA MET A 212 -11.81 -2.11 -6.82
C MET A 212 -10.33 -1.74 -6.77
N GLU A 213 -9.69 -1.69 -7.94
CA GLU A 213 -8.33 -1.19 -8.08
C GLU A 213 -8.23 0.29 -7.66
N PHE A 214 -7.22 0.65 -6.87
CA PHE A 214 -7.07 1.99 -6.30
C PHE A 214 -7.15 3.11 -7.35
N GLY A 215 -6.44 2.94 -8.48
CA GLY A 215 -6.44 3.91 -9.59
C GLY A 215 -7.81 4.11 -10.27
N SER A 216 -8.78 3.23 -10.03
CA SER A 216 -10.14 3.31 -10.59
C SER A 216 -11.14 4.03 -9.70
N MET A 217 -10.79 4.32 -8.44
CA MET A 217 -11.73 4.83 -7.43
C MET A 217 -12.27 6.22 -7.74
N ILE A 218 -11.39 7.19 -8.08
CA ILE A 218 -11.82 8.53 -8.46
C ILE A 218 -12.70 8.50 -9.74
N PRO A 219 -12.31 7.81 -10.82
CA PRO A 219 -13.19 7.63 -11.98
C PRO A 219 -14.55 6.99 -11.64
N ALA A 220 -14.57 5.98 -10.76
CA ALA A 220 -15.81 5.31 -10.34
C ALA A 220 -16.73 6.24 -9.55
N LEU A 221 -16.17 7.07 -8.67
CA LEU A 221 -16.88 8.08 -7.91
C LEU A 221 -17.50 9.15 -8.83
N ILE A 222 -16.72 9.70 -9.75
CA ILE A 222 -17.18 10.69 -10.73
C ILE A 222 -18.28 10.12 -11.63
N ALA A 223 -18.15 8.85 -12.02
CA ALA A 223 -19.15 8.16 -12.83
C ALA A 223 -20.41 7.75 -12.05
N GLY A 224 -20.49 8.00 -10.74
CA GLY A 224 -21.64 7.65 -9.89
C GLY A 224 -21.79 6.13 -9.64
N LYS A 225 -20.73 5.35 -9.86
CA LYS A 225 -20.71 3.91 -9.56
C LYS A 225 -20.65 3.64 -8.06
N VAL A 226 -20.04 4.56 -7.31
CA VAL A 226 -20.00 4.61 -5.86
C VAL A 226 -20.35 6.03 -5.39
N ASP A 227 -20.73 6.16 -4.12
CA ASP A 227 -21.18 7.42 -3.55
C ASP A 227 -20.07 8.16 -2.80
N PHE A 228 -19.15 7.41 -2.19
CA PHE A 228 -17.93 7.93 -1.58
C PHE A 228 -16.83 6.87 -1.63
N ILE A 229 -15.59 7.29 -1.45
CA ILE A 229 -14.41 6.42 -1.54
C ILE A 229 -13.43 6.68 -0.40
N GLY A 230 -12.70 5.64 -0.01
CA GLY A 230 -11.66 5.67 1.02
C GLY A 230 -10.80 4.41 0.92
N ALA A 231 -9.49 4.58 1.07
CA ALA A 231 -8.45 3.53 1.05
C ALA A 231 -7.10 4.20 1.32
N CYS A 232 -6.98 4.97 2.40
CA CYS A 232 -5.82 5.87 2.64
C CYS A 232 -5.59 6.89 1.52
N ILE A 233 -6.66 7.49 0.96
CA ILE A 233 -6.50 8.41 -0.16
C ILE A 233 -5.84 9.69 0.35
N THR A 234 -4.58 9.89 -0.04
CA THR A 234 -3.86 11.14 0.20
C THR A 234 -4.62 12.33 -0.38
N ILE A 235 -4.87 13.33 0.45
CA ILE A 235 -5.44 14.62 0.04
C ILE A 235 -4.37 15.39 -0.72
N THR A 236 -4.61 15.66 -2.00
CA THR A 236 -3.72 16.47 -2.85
C THR A 236 -4.52 17.54 -3.57
N GLU A 237 -3.87 18.66 -3.89
CA GLU A 237 -4.50 19.72 -4.69
C GLU A 237 -4.99 19.22 -6.06
N GLU A 238 -4.27 18.27 -6.66
CA GLU A 238 -4.65 17.67 -7.94
C GLU A 238 -5.96 16.89 -7.82
N ARG A 239 -6.06 16.00 -6.82
CA ARG A 239 -7.28 15.21 -6.57
C ARG A 239 -8.44 16.11 -6.17
N ALA A 240 -8.20 17.13 -5.36
CA ALA A 240 -9.21 18.08 -4.89
C ALA A 240 -9.86 18.91 -6.02
N LYS A 241 -9.25 18.97 -7.22
CA LYS A 241 -9.89 19.55 -8.41
C LYS A 241 -11.00 18.67 -8.99
N SER A 242 -10.98 17.37 -8.69
CA SER A 242 -11.89 16.37 -9.27
C SER A 242 -12.91 15.82 -8.27
N VAL A 243 -12.58 15.84 -6.98
CA VAL A 243 -13.41 15.30 -5.89
C VAL A 243 -13.40 16.23 -4.69
N LEU A 244 -14.42 16.13 -3.84
CA LEU A 244 -14.50 16.86 -2.58
C LEU A 244 -14.04 15.95 -1.45
N PHE A 245 -12.97 16.34 -0.75
CA PHE A 245 -12.45 15.57 0.39
C PHE A 245 -13.18 15.89 1.71
N SER A 246 -13.33 14.87 2.56
CA SER A 246 -13.57 15.06 3.99
C SER A 246 -12.41 15.82 4.63
N ASN A 247 -12.59 16.24 5.88
CA ASN A 247 -11.47 16.55 6.76
C ASN A 247 -10.57 15.31 6.88
N SER A 248 -9.29 15.53 7.15
CA SER A 248 -8.37 14.41 7.36
C SER A 248 -8.85 13.54 8.51
N TYR A 249 -8.96 12.25 8.24
CA TYR A 249 -9.27 11.27 9.26
C TYR A 249 -8.01 10.62 9.82
N TYR A 250 -6.85 10.73 9.16
CA TYR A 250 -5.59 10.13 9.60
C TYR A 250 -4.38 10.89 9.04
N THR A 251 -3.44 11.25 9.91
CA THR A 251 -2.14 11.82 9.51
C THR A 251 -1.16 10.69 9.25
N GLY A 252 -0.92 10.43 7.97
CA GLY A 252 -0.09 9.34 7.47
C GLY A 252 1.29 9.77 7.03
N GLY A 253 1.79 9.06 6.03
CA GLY A 253 3.05 9.37 5.38
C GLY A 253 3.63 8.17 4.66
N ILE A 254 4.29 8.45 3.54
CA ILE A 254 5.04 7.44 2.80
C ILE A 254 6.31 7.10 3.58
N SER A 255 6.53 5.82 3.82
CA SER A 255 7.82 5.28 4.30
C SER A 255 8.42 4.34 3.25
N ALA A 256 9.64 3.88 3.51
CA ALA A 256 10.33 2.87 2.71
C ALA A 256 10.39 1.54 3.46
N LEU A 257 9.96 0.47 2.79
CA LEU A 257 10.20 -0.90 3.18
C LEU A 257 11.40 -1.45 2.39
N VAL A 258 12.37 -2.02 3.09
CA VAL A 258 13.63 -2.51 2.55
C VAL A 258 13.91 -3.94 3.05
N ARG A 259 14.93 -4.60 2.51
CA ARG A 259 15.41 -5.86 3.09
C ARG A 259 16.14 -5.58 4.40
N GLY A 260 15.85 -6.35 5.44
CA GLY A 260 16.61 -6.33 6.68
C GLY A 260 18.03 -6.83 6.47
N SER A 261 18.98 -6.35 7.27
CA SER A 261 20.32 -6.93 7.36
C SER A 261 20.24 -8.33 7.99
N ALA A 262 21.18 -9.21 7.63
CA ALA A 262 21.21 -10.59 8.12
C ALA A 262 21.31 -10.69 9.65
N ASP A 263 21.77 -9.64 10.32
CA ASP A 263 21.95 -9.59 11.78
C ASP A 263 20.65 -9.29 12.55
N GLY A 264 19.56 -8.92 11.86
CA GLY A 264 18.25 -8.62 12.46
C GLY A 264 17.26 -9.78 12.47
N ALA A 265 17.66 -10.98 12.02
CA ALA A 265 16.79 -12.15 11.89
C ALA A 265 16.61 -12.97 13.18
N GLU A 266 17.25 -12.58 14.29
CA GLU A 266 17.30 -13.34 15.56
C GLU A 266 16.77 -12.61 16.80
N MET A 267 15.97 -11.54 16.66
CA MET A 267 15.31 -10.92 17.83
C MET A 267 13.79 -11.01 17.75
#